data_AF-A0A6F8XXS0-F1
#
_entry.id   AF-A0A6F8XXS0-F1
#
_cell.length_a   1.000
_cell.length_b   1.000
_cell.length_c   1.000
_cell.angle_alpha   90.00
_cell.angle_beta   90.00
_cell.angle_gamma   90.00
#
_symmetry.space_group_name_H-M   'P 1'
#
loop_
_entity.id
_entity.type
_entity.pdbx_description
1 polymer ?
#
loop_
_entity_poly.entity_id
_entity_poly.type
_entity_poly.pdbx_seq_one_letter_code
_entity_poly.pdbx_strand_id
1 'polypeptide(L)'
;MTPAERFARVWSRSVHDASYVLLPSAERDAFFLDLTRRIVAALGADRFDPAVGYQVGVDLASTEEIAPEALGRTITELSTRLLSTLELSDVVSRDRLTALVEALSMGYATALHDHTLDRQEAVRRADIAARSETELALRRSEERLRHAALHDSRTGLPNRAQLTHWLGELRTDPPGRPASGSA
;
A
#
# COMPACT_ATOMS: atom_id res chain seq x y z
N MET A 1 23.89 30.85 -6.21
CA MET A 1 22.79 29.89 -6.51
C MET A 1 22.93 29.46 -7.95
N THR A 2 23.18 28.18 -8.19
CA THR A 2 23.37 27.60 -9.53
C THR A 2 22.07 27.67 -10.36
N PRO A 3 22.14 27.57 -11.71
CA PRO A 3 20.95 27.46 -12.54
C PRO A 3 20.00 26.33 -12.11
N ALA A 4 20.56 25.16 -11.77
CA ALA A 4 19.81 24.01 -11.27
C ALA A 4 19.09 24.32 -9.93
N GLU A 5 19.77 24.96 -8.97
CA GLU A 5 19.15 25.37 -7.70
C GLU A 5 18.02 26.39 -7.90
N ARG A 6 18.18 27.29 -8.85
CA ARG A 6 17.14 28.26 -9.21
C ARG A 6 15.90 27.58 -9.77
N PHE A 7 16.10 26.66 -10.71
CA PHE A 7 15.00 25.89 -11.30
C PHE A 7 14.29 25.04 -10.24
N ALA A 8 15.04 24.30 -9.42
CA ALA A 8 14.48 23.46 -8.36
C ALA A 8 13.57 24.25 -7.39
N ARG A 9 13.99 25.45 -6.96
CA ARG A 9 13.17 26.31 -6.10
C ARG A 9 11.91 26.84 -6.77
N VAL A 10 11.93 27.06 -8.08
CA VAL A 10 10.76 27.50 -8.85
C VAL A 10 9.79 26.33 -9.03
N TRP A 11 10.32 25.16 -9.40
CA TRP A 11 9.56 23.94 -9.57
C TRP A 11 8.88 23.48 -8.25
N SER A 12 9.64 23.44 -7.14
CA SER A 12 9.14 23.12 -5.79
C SER A 12 7.93 23.99 -5.38
N ARG A 13 8.07 25.32 -5.50
CA ARG A 13 6.97 26.27 -5.19
C ARG A 13 5.77 26.07 -6.11
N SER A 14 6.04 25.93 -7.40
CA SER A 14 5.02 25.75 -8.43
C SER A 14 4.16 24.50 -8.18
N VAL A 15 4.77 23.39 -7.75
CA VAL A 15 4.05 22.16 -7.39
C VAL A 15 3.32 22.31 -6.05
N HIS A 16 3.94 22.92 -5.04
CA HIS A 16 3.29 23.17 -3.76
C HIS A 16 2.02 24.04 -3.88
N ASP A 17 2.02 25.03 -4.77
CA ASP A 17 0.85 25.87 -4.97
C ASP A 17 -0.28 25.11 -5.69
N ALA A 18 0.06 24.07 -6.48
CA ALA A 18 -0.87 23.25 -7.24
C ALA A 18 -1.40 22.03 -6.46
N SER A 19 -0.67 21.57 -5.44
CA SER A 19 -1.02 20.41 -4.62
C SER A 19 -0.60 20.70 -3.19
N TYR A 20 -1.53 20.63 -2.24
CA TYR A 20 -1.27 20.88 -0.82
C TYR A 20 -0.36 19.78 -0.25
N VAL A 21 0.95 19.89 -0.52
CA VAL A 21 2.00 18.99 -0.03
C VAL A 21 2.36 19.42 1.39
N LEU A 22 2.25 18.51 2.36
CA LEU A 22 2.53 18.75 3.78
C LEU A 22 4.01 18.50 4.16
N LEU A 23 4.86 18.10 3.21
CA LEU A 23 6.32 18.00 3.44
C LEU A 23 6.91 19.30 4.01
N PRO A 24 7.84 19.23 4.98
CA PRO A 24 8.62 20.37 5.42
C PRO A 24 9.35 21.05 4.26
N SER A 25 9.40 22.39 4.24
CA SER A 25 9.97 23.16 3.13
C SER A 25 11.42 22.75 2.79
N ALA A 26 12.23 22.39 3.79
CA ALA A 26 13.62 22.00 3.57
C ALA A 26 13.75 20.63 2.87
N GLU A 27 12.92 19.65 3.25
CA GLU A 27 12.90 18.32 2.63
C GLU A 27 12.37 18.39 1.20
N ARG A 28 11.31 19.18 0.98
CA ARG A 28 10.77 19.45 -0.35
C ARG A 28 11.82 20.08 -1.26
N ASP A 29 12.49 21.14 -0.81
CA ASP A 29 13.51 21.82 -1.61
C ASP A 29 14.71 20.89 -1.92
N ALA A 30 15.12 20.05 -0.96
CA ALA A 30 16.16 19.05 -1.19
C ALA A 30 15.72 18.00 -2.23
N PHE A 31 14.48 17.53 -2.14
CA PHE A 31 13.90 16.57 -3.07
C PHE A 31 13.86 17.11 -4.51
N PHE A 32 13.27 18.29 -4.73
CA PHE A 32 13.21 18.89 -6.06
C PHE A 32 14.60 19.26 -6.61
N LEU A 33 15.56 19.58 -5.74
CA LEU A 33 16.94 19.81 -6.13
C LEU A 33 17.63 18.54 -6.63
N ASP A 34 17.40 17.40 -5.96
CA ASP A 34 17.90 16.10 -6.41
C ASP A 34 17.34 15.73 -7.80
N LEU A 35 16.02 15.79 -7.96
CA LEU A 35 15.37 15.50 -9.23
C LEU A 35 15.89 16.41 -10.35
N THR A 36 16.03 17.71 -10.07
CA THR A 36 16.58 18.67 -11.03
C THR A 36 18.00 18.31 -11.45
N ARG A 37 18.87 17.94 -10.49
CA ARG A 37 20.25 17.56 -10.77
C ARG A 37 20.32 16.32 -11.66
N ARG A 38 19.48 15.33 -11.43
CA ARG A 38 19.40 14.10 -12.25
C ARG A 38 18.98 14.41 -13.69
N ILE A 39 17.97 15.26 -13.87
CA ILE A 39 17.53 15.69 -15.20
C ILE A 39 18.64 16.47 -15.92
N VAL A 40 19.27 17.44 -15.24
CA VAL A 40 20.35 18.25 -15.81
C VAL A 40 21.54 17.37 -16.20
N ALA A 41 21.91 16.41 -15.35
CA ALA A 41 22.98 15.45 -15.64
C ALA A 41 22.64 14.58 -16.86
N ALA A 42 21.40 14.09 -16.98
CA ALA A 42 20.95 13.30 -18.13
C ALA A 42 20.94 14.10 -19.43
N LEU A 43 20.54 15.38 -19.38
CA LEU A 43 20.60 16.28 -20.54
C LEU A 43 22.03 16.49 -21.02
N GLY A 44 22.98 16.66 -20.10
CA GLY A 44 24.40 16.90 -20.41
C GLY A 44 25.25 15.65 -20.63
N ALA A 45 24.69 14.44 -20.50
CA ALA A 45 25.45 13.20 -20.62
C ALA A 45 25.93 12.93 -22.07
N ASP A 46 27.13 12.36 -22.21
CA ASP A 46 27.67 11.94 -23.51
C ASP A 46 26.75 10.92 -24.18
N ARG A 47 26.32 9.91 -23.41
CA ARG A 47 25.29 8.94 -23.82
C ARG A 47 23.97 9.29 -23.13
N PHE A 48 23.00 9.73 -23.93
CA PHE A 48 21.66 10.03 -23.43
C PHE A 48 20.94 8.76 -22.97
N ASP A 49 20.32 8.82 -21.79
CA ASP A 49 19.50 7.75 -21.23
C ASP A 49 18.12 8.31 -20.79
N PRO A 50 17.03 7.98 -21.50
CA PRO A 50 15.69 8.43 -21.14
C PRO A 50 15.17 7.76 -19.85
N ALA A 51 15.75 6.64 -19.41
CA ALA A 51 15.31 5.94 -18.20
C ALA A 51 15.44 6.81 -16.93
N VAL A 52 16.31 7.82 -16.95
CA VAL A 52 16.39 8.82 -15.86
C VAL A 52 15.06 9.55 -15.70
N GLY A 53 14.39 9.91 -16.81
CA GLY A 53 13.07 10.53 -16.77
C GLY A 53 12.06 9.62 -16.08
N TYR A 54 12.03 8.34 -16.46
CA TYR A 54 11.15 7.33 -15.85
C TYR A 54 11.34 7.26 -14.32
N GLN A 55 12.58 7.13 -13.86
CA GLN A 55 12.86 7.06 -12.43
C GLN A 55 12.44 8.33 -11.68
N VAL A 56 12.68 9.51 -12.26
CA VAL A 56 12.20 10.78 -11.68
C VAL A 56 10.67 10.80 -11.57
N GLY A 57 9.96 10.24 -12.56
CA GLY A 57 8.51 10.10 -12.53
C GLY A 57 8.02 9.19 -11.41
N VAL A 58 8.69 8.04 -11.22
CA VAL A 58 8.40 7.10 -10.12
C VAL A 58 8.62 7.77 -8.77
N ASP A 59 9.74 8.46 -8.58
CA ASP A 59 10.06 9.13 -7.31
C ASP A 59 9.06 10.25 -7.00
N LEU A 60 8.61 10.98 -8.04
CA LEU A 60 7.58 12.01 -7.91
C LEU A 60 6.22 11.41 -7.49
N ALA A 61 5.87 10.23 -8.00
CA ALA A 61 4.62 9.54 -7.63
C ALA A 61 4.68 8.85 -6.26
N SER A 62 5.88 8.50 -5.79
CA SER A 62 6.08 7.76 -4.52
C SER A 62 5.77 8.60 -3.27
N THR A 63 5.60 9.91 -3.43
CA THR A 63 5.19 10.78 -2.34
C THR A 63 3.66 10.76 -2.28
N GLU A 64 3.07 10.12 -1.25
CA GLU A 64 1.61 9.93 -1.07
C GLU A 64 0.76 11.22 -1.14
N GLU A 65 1.41 12.39 -1.13
CA GLU A 65 0.80 13.72 -1.15
C GLU A 65 0.80 14.41 -2.53
N ILE A 66 1.39 13.80 -3.56
CA ILE A 66 1.55 14.43 -4.88
C ILE A 66 0.37 14.05 -5.78
N ALA A 67 -0.57 14.98 -5.91
CA ALA A 67 -1.77 14.82 -6.74
C ALA A 67 -1.44 14.86 -8.25
N PRO A 68 -2.28 14.28 -9.13
CA PRO A 68 -2.08 14.31 -10.59
C PRO A 68 -1.82 15.71 -11.19
N GLU A 69 -2.34 16.74 -10.53
CA GLU A 69 -2.12 18.16 -10.86
C GLU A 69 -0.63 18.55 -10.79
N ALA A 70 0.13 17.94 -9.89
CA ALA A 70 1.57 18.14 -9.77
C ALA A 70 2.34 17.62 -11.00
N LEU A 71 1.86 16.54 -11.64
CA LEU A 71 2.46 16.05 -12.89
C LEU A 71 2.27 17.08 -14.01
N GLY A 72 1.05 17.58 -14.19
CA GLY A 72 0.77 18.61 -15.21
C GLY A 72 1.60 19.87 -15.01
N ARG A 73 1.79 20.28 -13.74
CA ARG A 73 2.63 21.42 -13.39
C ARG A 73 4.11 21.14 -13.62
N THR A 74 4.58 19.94 -13.30
CA THR A 74 5.95 19.48 -13.56
C THR A 74 6.28 19.50 -15.05
N ILE A 75 5.42 18.92 -15.89
CA ILE A 75 5.57 18.91 -17.35
C ILE A 75 5.68 20.34 -17.87
N THR A 76 4.82 21.25 -17.39
CA THR A 76 4.83 22.66 -17.78
C THR A 76 6.14 23.35 -17.42
N GLU A 77 6.62 23.21 -16.18
CA GLU A 77 7.86 23.86 -15.74
C GLU A 77 9.09 23.29 -16.49
N LEU A 78 9.17 21.98 -16.66
CA LEU A 78 10.26 21.35 -17.42
C LEU A 78 10.28 21.84 -18.88
N SER A 79 9.13 21.80 -19.56
CA SER A 79 9.04 22.09 -20.99
C SER A 79 9.24 23.57 -21.33
N THR A 80 8.90 24.48 -20.41
CA THR A 80 8.91 25.93 -20.68
C THR A 80 10.12 26.66 -20.09
N ARG A 81 10.69 26.15 -18.99
CA ARG A 81 11.66 26.91 -18.20
C ARG A 81 13.00 26.22 -17.99
N LEU A 82 13.08 24.89 -18.07
CA LEU A 82 14.32 24.19 -17.75
C LEU A 82 15.46 24.59 -18.70
N LEU A 83 15.28 24.41 -20.01
CA LEU A 83 16.32 24.74 -21.00
C LEU A 83 16.69 26.22 -20.97
N SER A 84 15.69 27.10 -20.87
CA SER A 84 15.89 28.54 -20.73
C SER A 84 16.70 28.91 -19.48
N THR A 85 16.49 28.21 -18.36
CA THR A 85 17.23 28.44 -17.12
C THR A 85 18.68 27.96 -17.23
N LEU A 86 18.91 26.90 -18.00
CA LEU A 86 20.24 26.34 -18.27
C LEU A 86 20.97 27.02 -19.44
N GLU A 87 20.32 28.00 -20.09
CA GLU A 87 20.83 28.68 -21.30
C GLU A 87 21.09 27.71 -22.47
N LEU A 88 20.36 26.59 -22.50
CA LEU A 88 20.39 25.59 -23.58
C LEU A 88 19.30 25.92 -24.60
N SER A 89 19.64 25.94 -25.89
CA SER A 89 18.69 26.28 -26.95
C SER A 89 18.79 25.38 -28.20
N ASP A 90 19.78 24.50 -28.23
CA ASP A 90 20.04 23.57 -29.33
C ASP A 90 18.95 22.50 -29.47
N VAL A 91 18.82 21.95 -30.67
CA VAL A 91 17.78 20.96 -31.01
C VAL A 91 17.98 19.66 -30.22
N VAL A 92 19.22 19.25 -29.98
CA VAL A 92 19.53 18.01 -29.25
C VAL A 92 19.03 18.07 -27.82
N SER A 93 19.26 19.19 -27.11
CA SER A 93 18.75 19.41 -25.76
C SER A 93 17.22 19.41 -25.71
N ARG A 94 16.53 19.92 -26.75
CA ARG A 94 15.05 19.88 -26.84
C ARG A 94 14.52 18.47 -27.05
N ASP A 95 15.15 17.70 -27.94
CA ASP A 95 14.76 16.31 -28.20
C ASP A 95 14.99 15.44 -26.96
N ARG A 96 16.14 15.61 -26.29
CA ARG A 96 16.46 14.93 -25.02
C ARG A 96 15.47 15.28 -23.92
N LEU A 97 15.12 16.56 -23.77
CA LEU A 97 14.10 16.97 -22.80
C LEU A 97 12.74 16.34 -23.10
N THR A 98 12.34 16.32 -24.37
CA THR A 98 11.07 15.70 -24.80
C THR A 98 11.03 14.22 -24.40
N ALA A 99 12.10 13.47 -24.69
CA ALA A 99 12.20 12.06 -24.30
C ALA A 99 12.24 11.87 -22.78
N LEU A 100 12.87 12.76 -22.01
CA LEU A 100 12.85 12.71 -20.55
C LEU A 100 11.45 12.98 -19.98
N VAL A 101 10.71 13.94 -20.53
CA VAL A 101 9.33 14.25 -20.12
C VAL A 101 8.37 13.12 -20.46
N GLU A 102 8.54 12.47 -21.62
CA GLU A 102 7.80 11.27 -21.99
C GLU A 102 8.04 10.14 -20.98
N ALA A 103 9.32 9.79 -20.75
CA ALA A 103 9.69 8.74 -19.81
C ALA A 103 9.20 9.04 -18.38
N LEU A 104 9.31 10.30 -17.93
CA LEU A 104 8.80 10.76 -16.64
C LEU A 104 7.29 10.56 -16.50
N SER A 105 6.54 10.96 -17.53
CA SER A 105 5.07 10.79 -17.54
C SER A 105 4.70 9.32 -17.45
N MET A 106 5.44 8.45 -18.14
CA MET A 106 5.25 6.99 -18.06
C MET A 106 5.57 6.44 -16.67
N GLY A 107 6.71 6.81 -16.08
CA GLY A 107 7.10 6.37 -14.74
C GLY A 107 6.12 6.80 -13.66
N TYR A 108 5.63 8.03 -13.73
CA TYR A 108 4.61 8.54 -12.82
C TYR A 108 3.30 7.75 -12.95
N ALA A 109 2.82 7.53 -14.17
CA ALA A 109 1.58 6.80 -14.41
C ALA A 109 1.66 5.34 -13.96
N THR A 110 2.80 4.67 -14.20
CA THR A 110 3.04 3.30 -13.73
C THR A 110 3.05 3.24 -12.21
N ALA A 111 3.80 4.12 -11.54
CA ALA A 111 3.85 4.13 -10.07
C ALA A 111 2.47 4.42 -9.45
N LEU A 112 1.70 5.37 -10.01
CA LEU A 112 0.35 5.65 -9.54
C LEU A 112 -0.60 4.45 -9.70
N HIS A 113 -0.44 3.69 -10.78
CA HIS A 113 -1.20 2.46 -11.00
C HIS A 113 -0.83 1.38 -9.97
N ASP A 114 0.46 1.15 -9.73
CA ASP A 114 0.96 0.16 -8.79
C ASP A 114 0.53 0.50 -7.35
N HIS A 115 0.64 1.77 -6.93
CA HIS A 115 0.14 2.23 -5.63
C HIS A 115 -1.36 1.99 -5.43
N THR A 116 -2.16 2.14 -6.49
CA THR A 116 -3.60 1.88 -6.43
C THR A 116 -3.88 0.39 -6.20
N LEU A 117 -3.14 -0.49 -6.90
CA LEU A 117 -3.26 -1.94 -6.72
C LEU A 117 -2.81 -2.39 -5.33
N ASP A 118 -1.67 -1.90 -4.86
CA ASP A 118 -1.15 -2.21 -3.53
C ASP A 118 -2.11 -1.78 -2.42
N ARG A 119 -2.71 -0.59 -2.56
CA ARG A 119 -3.71 -0.10 -1.61
C ARG A 119 -4.96 -0.95 -1.60
N GLN A 120 -5.46 -1.39 -2.76
CA GLN A 120 -6.61 -2.29 -2.84
C GLN A 120 -6.32 -3.65 -2.22
N GLU A 121 -5.13 -4.20 -2.46
CA GLU A 121 -4.73 -5.49 -1.89
C GLU A 121 -4.49 -5.42 -0.38
N ALA A 122 -3.98 -4.30 0.14
CA ALA A 122 -3.86 -4.06 1.58
C ALA A 122 -5.24 -4.04 2.28
N VAL A 123 -6.23 -3.33 1.69
CA VAL A 123 -7.60 -3.30 2.22
C VAL A 123 -8.23 -4.69 2.17
N ARG A 124 -8.07 -5.42 1.06
CA ARG A 124 -8.59 -6.79 0.93
C ARG A 124 -8.00 -7.70 2.00
N ARG A 125 -6.68 -7.66 2.22
CA ARG A 125 -6.00 -8.46 3.25
C ARG A 125 -6.49 -8.11 4.66
N ALA A 126 -6.68 -6.82 4.95
CA ALA A 126 -7.21 -6.37 6.24
C ALA A 126 -8.64 -6.89 6.48
N ASP A 127 -9.52 -6.83 5.47
CA ASP A 127 -10.89 -7.36 5.56
C ASP A 127 -10.91 -8.88 5.78
N ILE A 128 -10.08 -9.64 5.06
CA ILE A 128 -9.93 -11.10 5.26
C ILE A 128 -9.44 -11.41 6.69
N ALA A 129 -8.42 -10.70 7.17
CA ALA A 129 -7.89 -10.88 8.51
C ALA A 129 -8.95 -10.60 9.58
N ALA A 130 -9.68 -9.48 9.47
CA ALA A 130 -10.75 -9.11 10.40
C ALA A 130 -11.89 -10.14 10.46
N ARG A 131 -12.28 -10.72 9.30
CA ARG A 131 -13.28 -11.80 9.26
C ARG A 131 -12.79 -13.06 9.94
N SER A 132 -11.53 -13.43 9.70
CA SER A 132 -10.94 -14.61 10.34
C SER A 132 -10.88 -14.48 11.87
N GLU A 133 -10.58 -13.28 12.38
CA GLU A 133 -10.53 -13.00 13.81
C GLU A 133 -11.92 -13.07 14.46
N THR A 134 -12.94 -12.49 13.81
CA THR A 134 -14.32 -12.54 14.30
C THR A 134 -14.87 -13.97 14.30
N GLU A 135 -14.61 -14.78 13.28
CA GLU A 135 -14.99 -16.19 13.27
C GLU A 135 -14.30 -16.99 14.37
N LEU A 136 -13.00 -16.76 14.61
CA LEU A 136 -12.28 -17.43 15.69
C LEU A 136 -12.82 -17.02 17.06
N ALA A 137 -13.14 -15.75 17.25
CA ALA A 137 -13.77 -15.26 18.46
C ALA A 137 -15.16 -15.89 18.69
N LEU A 138 -15.95 -16.03 17.61
CA LEU A 138 -17.24 -16.70 17.65
C LEU A 138 -17.08 -18.18 18.03
N ARG A 139 -16.20 -18.92 17.34
CA ARG A 139 -15.90 -20.33 17.65
C ARG A 139 -15.50 -20.53 19.11
N ARG A 140 -14.58 -19.70 19.62
CA ARG A 140 -14.16 -19.71 21.04
C ARG A 140 -15.31 -19.37 21.99
N SER A 141 -16.20 -18.46 21.61
CA SER A 141 -17.39 -18.14 22.40
C SER A 141 -18.36 -19.33 22.46
N GLU A 142 -18.65 -19.95 21.32
CA GLU A 142 -19.50 -21.14 21.24
C GLU A 142 -18.93 -22.31 22.02
N GLU A 143 -17.62 -22.59 21.93
CA GLU A 143 -16.96 -23.64 22.70
C GLU A 143 -17.10 -23.40 24.21
N ARG A 144 -16.89 -22.17 24.67
CA ARG A 144 -17.07 -21.81 26.08
C ARG A 144 -18.53 -21.96 26.52
N LEU A 145 -19.48 -21.55 25.69
CA LEU A 145 -20.91 -21.72 25.97
C LEU A 145 -21.31 -23.20 26.00
N ARG A 146 -20.86 -24.02 25.04
CA ARG A 146 -21.08 -25.47 25.03
C ARG A 146 -20.46 -26.13 26.25
N HIS A 147 -19.23 -25.78 26.59
CA HIS A 147 -18.56 -26.31 27.77
C HIS A 147 -19.31 -25.94 29.06
N ALA A 148 -19.75 -24.69 29.23
CA ALA A 148 -20.54 -24.28 30.39
C ALA A 148 -21.94 -24.93 30.44
N ALA A 149 -22.55 -25.18 29.27
CA ALA A 149 -23.86 -25.82 29.16
C ALA A 149 -23.81 -27.34 29.37
N LEU A 150 -22.66 -27.98 29.23
CA LEU A 150 -22.47 -29.42 29.39
C LEU A 150 -21.67 -29.78 30.64
N HIS A 151 -20.83 -28.89 31.17
CA HIS A 151 -19.92 -29.16 32.29
C HIS A 151 -20.10 -28.16 33.44
N ASP A 152 -19.92 -28.63 34.67
CA ASP A 152 -19.89 -27.81 35.88
C ASP A 152 -18.59 -27.01 35.96
N SER A 153 -18.69 -25.69 36.16
CA SER A 153 -17.55 -24.78 36.12
C SER A 153 -16.59 -24.90 37.31
N ARG A 154 -17.00 -25.56 38.41
CA ARG A 154 -16.19 -25.75 39.61
C ARG A 154 -15.46 -27.09 39.63
N THR A 155 -15.91 -28.07 38.84
CA THR A 155 -15.41 -29.45 38.89
C THR A 155 -14.97 -30.01 37.52
N GLY A 156 -15.36 -29.39 36.40
CA GLY A 156 -15.06 -29.86 35.05
C GLY A 156 -15.84 -31.10 34.62
N LEU A 157 -16.65 -31.67 35.52
CA LEU A 157 -17.46 -32.86 35.28
C LEU A 157 -18.74 -32.50 34.49
N PRO A 158 -19.35 -33.46 33.78
CA PRO A 158 -20.67 -33.29 33.17
C PRO A 158 -21.68 -32.71 34.17
N ASN A 159 -22.41 -31.68 33.76
CA ASN A 159 -23.37 -31.03 34.63
C ASN A 159 -24.60 -31.93 34.88
N ARG A 160 -25.40 -31.56 35.88
CA ARG A 160 -26.54 -32.37 36.31
C ARG A 160 -27.50 -32.72 35.18
N ALA A 161 -27.74 -31.81 34.22
CA ALA A 161 -28.61 -32.05 33.09
C ALA A 161 -28.09 -33.18 32.18
N GLN A 162 -26.79 -33.15 31.85
CA GLN A 162 -26.13 -34.16 31.04
C GLN A 162 -26.05 -35.52 31.75
N LEU A 163 -25.84 -35.52 33.07
CA LEU A 163 -25.88 -36.74 33.90
C LEU A 163 -27.27 -37.38 33.93
N THR A 164 -28.34 -36.58 34.07
CA THR A 164 -29.72 -37.12 34.00
C THR A 164 -30.07 -37.69 32.63
N HIS A 165 -29.55 -37.08 31.55
CA HIS A 165 -29.73 -37.61 30.21
C HIS A 165 -29.04 -38.98 30.05
N TRP A 166 -27.78 -39.10 30.45
CA TRP A 166 -27.02 -40.36 30.47
C TRP A 166 -27.69 -41.46 31.29
N LEU A 167 -28.17 -41.13 32.50
CA LEU A 167 -28.89 -42.07 33.36
C LEU A 167 -30.25 -42.48 32.76
N GLY A 168 -30.85 -41.62 31.92
CA GLY A 168 -32.06 -41.93 31.16
C GLY A 168 -31.80 -42.93 30.04
N GLU A 169 -30.74 -42.72 29.26
CA GLU A 169 -30.34 -43.61 28.17
C GLU A 169 -29.93 -45.00 28.66
N LEU A 170 -29.14 -45.07 29.75
CA LEU A 170 -28.76 -46.34 30.39
C LEU A 170 -29.95 -47.11 30.99
N ARG A 171 -31.09 -46.45 31.24
CA ARG A 171 -32.30 -47.11 31.72
C ARG A 171 -33.16 -47.66 30.58
N THR A 172 -32.97 -47.14 29.37
CA THR A 172 -33.64 -47.60 28.15
C THR A 172 -32.87 -48.68 27.40
N ASP A 173 -31.56 -48.82 27.63
CA ASP A 173 -30.76 -49.96 27.14
C ASP A 173 -30.77 -51.08 28.20
N PRO A 174 -31.54 -52.17 28.02
CA PRO A 174 -31.51 -53.27 28.98
C PRO A 174 -30.13 -53.93 28.94
N PRO A 175 -29.50 -54.24 30.08
CA PRO A 175 -28.25 -55.00 30.07
C PRO A 175 -28.47 -56.27 29.26
N GLY A 176 -27.66 -56.43 28.20
CA GLY A 176 -27.63 -57.61 27.36
C GLY A 176 -27.74 -58.86 28.23
N ARG A 177 -28.86 -59.56 28.07
CA ARG A 177 -29.17 -60.81 28.76
C ARG A 177 -27.96 -61.75 28.57
N PRO A 178 -27.28 -62.21 29.63
CA PRO A 178 -26.31 -63.27 29.44
C PRO A 178 -27.05 -64.49 28.88
N ALA A 179 -26.62 -64.93 27.70
CA ALA A 179 -27.09 -66.17 27.10
C ALA A 179 -26.88 -67.30 28.11
N SER A 180 -27.99 -67.71 28.74
CA SER A 180 -28.03 -68.79 29.70
C SER A 180 -28.66 -70.00 29.00
N GLY A 181 -27.82 -70.99 28.68
CA GLY A 181 -28.19 -72.40 28.87
C GLY A 181 -28.48 -73.29 27.64
N SER A 182 -27.83 -74.47 27.69
CA SER A 182 -28.07 -75.75 27.00
C SER A 182 -27.50 -75.88 25.58
N ALA A 183 -26.77 -76.94 25.20
CA ALA A 183 -26.47 -78.23 25.82
C ALA A 183 -25.12 -78.76 25.30
#